data_AF-A0A538FEC2-F1
#
_entry.id   AF-A0A538FEC2-F1
#
_cell.length_a   1.000
_cell.length_b   1.000
_cell.length_c   1.000
_cell.angle_alpha   90.00
_cell.angle_beta   90.00
_cell.angle_gamma   90.00
#
_symmetry.space_group_name_H-M   'P 1'
#
loop_
_entity.id
_entity.type
_entity.pdbx_description
1 polymer ?
#
loop_
_entity_poly.entity_id
_entity_poly.type
_entity_poly.pdbx_seq_one_letter_code
_entity_poly.pdbx_strand_id
1 'polypeptide(L)'
;MTGSFRGPLLVVLMLGVIVALGSGAAHASSDQVTVADSTEAWYSSVPTSACGAPVGCQPGTGPSVYPANTLHVGAFAGSETERTYVNPDLSALPPGATAAAGTMTLPVSGDPAAGTQNAAGAQPVACLVTAAFADGTSGSTDQPPATDCGVTAKVAYVASAGSFSVDLTPFLDAWASGRPRLGLALLAEPGQSPAGGWHLAFNGRKMAGAPHISSTLTLTLAAEAAGAGSPGESAPAAANPAGTGEALPGGGTPEVGVAPVSPLLAAPVPVPALGPAPSPAAPPGASGDQTFRPTPAGAVLSDPGFQYPEALLLPLAFLGALAFLARTFTSDATPRSVQR
;
A
#
# COMPACT_ATOMS: atom_id res chain seq x y z
N MET A 1 -41.21 18.95 -28.44
CA MET A 1 -41.44 19.60 -27.13
C MET A 1 -40.08 19.87 -26.52
N THR A 2 -39.58 21.08 -26.73
CA THR A 2 -38.25 21.57 -26.34
C THR A 2 -38.40 22.34 -25.03
N GLY A 3 -37.88 21.78 -23.93
CA GLY A 3 -37.90 22.42 -22.61
C GLY A 3 -36.59 23.16 -22.33
N SER A 4 -36.65 24.48 -22.39
CA SER A 4 -35.57 25.42 -22.07
C SER A 4 -35.58 25.70 -20.56
N PHE A 5 -34.49 25.39 -19.85
CA PHE A 5 -34.29 25.84 -18.45
C PHE A 5 -33.29 27.00 -18.42
N ARG A 6 -33.80 28.19 -18.16
CA ARG A 6 -33.05 29.42 -17.84
C ARG A 6 -33.01 29.56 -16.31
N GLY A 7 -31.83 29.51 -15.71
CA GLY A 7 -31.60 29.85 -14.30
C GLY A 7 -30.89 31.21 -14.18
N PRO A 8 -31.25 32.08 -13.23
CA PRO A 8 -30.70 33.42 -13.12
C PRO A 8 -29.31 33.44 -12.47
N LEU A 9 -28.44 34.25 -13.08
CA LEU A 9 -27.12 34.67 -12.63
C LEU A 9 -27.29 35.61 -11.41
N LEU A 10 -26.87 35.16 -10.22
CA LEU A 10 -26.79 36.00 -9.03
C LEU A 10 -25.36 36.58 -8.95
N VAL A 11 -25.20 37.84 -9.35
CA VAL A 11 -23.96 38.62 -9.17
C VAL A 11 -24.04 39.31 -7.80
N VAL A 12 -23.27 38.82 -6.83
CA VAL A 12 -23.10 39.49 -5.53
C VAL A 12 -21.83 40.33 -5.61
N LEU A 13 -22.02 41.64 -5.73
CA LEU A 13 -20.98 42.66 -5.63
C LEU A 13 -20.74 42.95 -4.13
N MET A 14 -19.65 42.46 -3.56
CA MET A 14 -19.20 42.83 -2.22
C MET A 14 -18.07 43.85 -2.32
N LEU A 15 -18.37 45.08 -1.91
CA LEU A 15 -17.45 46.20 -1.81
C LEU A 15 -16.99 46.35 -0.35
N GLY A 16 -15.69 46.18 -0.13
CA GLY A 16 -14.91 46.96 0.85
C GLY A 16 -14.88 46.49 2.31
N VAL A 17 -13.69 46.04 2.75
CA VAL A 17 -13.09 46.42 4.04
C VAL A 17 -11.56 46.48 3.86
N ILE A 18 -10.97 47.63 4.20
CA ILE A 18 -9.52 47.86 4.34
C ILE A 18 -9.16 47.63 5.81
N VAL A 19 -8.27 46.67 6.14
CA VAL A 19 -7.61 46.58 7.46
C VAL A 19 -6.17 46.07 7.35
N ALA A 20 -5.26 46.88 7.93
CA ALA A 20 -3.94 46.59 8.51
C ALA A 20 -2.76 46.11 7.63
N LEU A 21 -1.81 47.03 7.43
CA LEU A 21 -0.38 46.74 7.24
C LEU A 21 0.20 46.19 8.55
N GLY A 22 -0.01 44.90 8.81
CA GLY A 22 0.81 44.14 9.75
C GLY A 22 1.97 43.53 8.99
N SER A 23 3.18 43.55 9.57
CA SER A 23 4.31 42.75 9.11
C SER A 23 3.90 41.27 9.14
N GLY A 24 3.34 40.80 8.03
CA GLY A 24 2.88 39.43 7.88
C GLY A 24 4.09 38.52 8.00
N ALA A 25 4.09 37.68 9.03
CA ALA A 25 4.84 36.45 8.99
C ALA A 25 4.53 35.79 7.64
N ALA A 26 5.57 35.42 6.89
CA ALA A 26 5.42 34.80 5.59
C ALA A 26 4.38 33.67 5.70
N HIS A 27 3.22 33.87 5.08
CA HIS A 27 2.25 32.80 4.91
C HIS A 27 2.91 31.80 3.97
N ALA A 28 3.48 30.73 4.52
CA ALA A 28 3.77 29.54 3.75
C ALA A 28 2.42 29.05 3.19
N SER A 29 2.10 29.39 1.94
CA SER A 29 1.09 28.61 1.23
C SER A 29 1.68 27.21 1.12
N SER A 30 1.10 26.27 1.86
CA SER A 30 1.46 24.88 1.74
C SER A 30 0.95 24.41 0.38
N ASP A 31 1.78 24.55 -0.64
CA ASP A 31 1.46 24.06 -1.97
C ASP A 31 1.37 22.54 -1.88
N GLN A 32 0.20 22.00 -2.21
CA GLN A 32 -0.01 20.56 -2.27
C GLN A 32 0.11 20.08 -3.70
N VAL A 33 0.75 18.92 -3.90
CA VAL A 33 0.82 18.24 -5.18
C VAL A 33 0.37 16.79 -5.01
N THR A 34 -0.37 16.28 -5.99
CA THR A 34 -0.69 14.85 -6.03
C THR A 34 0.21 14.18 -7.06
N VAL A 35 0.91 13.14 -6.63
CA VAL A 35 1.76 12.31 -7.49
C VAL A 35 1.19 10.90 -7.56
N ALA A 36 1.34 10.27 -8.72
CA ALA A 36 1.10 8.84 -8.88
C ALA A 36 2.27 8.05 -8.28
N ASP A 37 2.14 6.73 -8.24
CA ASP A 37 3.25 5.82 -8.03
C ASP A 37 4.04 5.58 -9.35
N SER A 38 5.35 5.39 -9.22
CA SER A 38 6.27 5.11 -10.33
C SER A 38 6.46 3.61 -10.55
N THR A 39 6.44 2.83 -9.47
CA THR A 39 6.64 1.38 -9.49
C THR A 39 5.74 0.68 -8.49
N GLU A 40 5.21 -0.46 -8.91
CA GLU A 40 4.30 -1.31 -8.13
C GLU A 40 4.69 -2.78 -8.28
N ALA A 41 4.55 -3.54 -7.22
CA ALA A 41 4.72 -4.99 -7.23
C ALA A 41 3.92 -5.64 -6.11
N TRP A 42 3.56 -6.92 -6.25
CA TRP A 42 3.08 -7.70 -5.13
C TRP A 42 3.58 -9.15 -5.20
N TYR A 43 3.73 -9.73 -4.02
CA TYR A 43 4.29 -11.06 -3.79
C TYR A 43 3.32 -11.87 -2.94
N SER A 44 3.19 -13.14 -3.27
CA SER A 44 2.42 -14.10 -2.47
C SER A 44 3.37 -14.84 -1.54
N SER A 45 3.01 -14.86 -0.26
CA SER A 45 3.67 -15.63 0.78
C SER A 45 2.86 -16.90 0.99
N VAL A 46 3.35 -18.05 0.51
CA VAL A 46 2.74 -19.34 0.87
C VAL A 46 3.09 -19.61 2.34
N PRO A 47 2.11 -19.72 3.26
CA PRO A 47 2.42 -20.04 4.64
C PRO A 47 3.11 -21.40 4.67
N THR A 48 4.37 -21.44 5.12
CA THR A 48 5.12 -22.71 5.22
C THR A 48 4.43 -23.70 6.15
N SER A 49 3.61 -23.21 7.10
CA SER A 49 2.78 -24.01 8.00
C SER A 49 1.60 -24.72 7.33
N ALA A 50 1.16 -24.27 6.15
CA ALA A 50 0.12 -24.95 5.37
C ALA A 50 0.68 -26.12 4.54
N CYS A 51 2.00 -26.23 4.46
CA CYS A 51 2.70 -27.29 3.73
C CYS A 51 2.97 -28.48 4.66
N GLY A 52 1.98 -29.37 4.78
CA GLY A 52 2.19 -30.64 5.48
C GLY A 52 3.26 -31.48 4.77
N ALA A 53 4.27 -31.95 5.52
CA ALA A 53 5.20 -32.98 5.06
C ALA A 53 4.43 -34.28 4.68
N PRO A 54 4.94 -35.12 3.76
CA PRO A 54 6.30 -35.14 3.21
C PRO A 54 6.47 -34.40 1.88
N VAL A 55 5.38 -34.01 1.22
CA VAL A 55 5.43 -33.31 -0.08
C VAL A 55 5.36 -31.83 0.22
N GLY A 56 6.51 -31.21 0.55
CA GLY A 56 6.58 -29.76 0.76
C GLY A 56 5.88 -29.02 -0.38
N CYS A 57 5.23 -27.88 -0.10
CA CYS A 57 4.56 -27.14 -1.15
C CYS A 57 5.55 -26.84 -2.26
N GLN A 58 5.25 -27.32 -3.47
CA GLN A 58 5.91 -26.72 -4.61
C GLN A 58 5.53 -25.24 -4.59
N PRO A 59 6.50 -24.30 -4.65
CA PRO A 59 6.17 -22.91 -4.91
C PRO A 59 5.28 -22.89 -6.15
N GLY A 60 4.11 -22.27 -6.03
CA GLY A 60 3.14 -22.23 -7.10
C GLY A 60 3.74 -21.48 -8.28
N THR A 61 4.26 -22.18 -9.28
CA THR A 61 4.78 -21.58 -10.52
C THR A 61 3.64 -21.21 -11.48
N GLY A 62 2.43 -21.01 -10.96
CA GLY A 62 1.24 -20.68 -11.73
C GLY A 62 1.13 -19.17 -11.93
N PRO A 63 0.46 -18.72 -13.01
CA PRO A 63 0.06 -17.33 -13.10
C PRO A 63 -0.83 -16.96 -11.91
N SER A 64 -0.80 -15.68 -11.51
CA SER A 64 -1.72 -15.15 -10.50
C SER A 64 -3.17 -15.51 -10.85
N VAL A 65 -3.93 -15.92 -9.84
CA VAL A 65 -5.38 -16.18 -9.94
C VAL A 65 -6.22 -14.90 -9.91
N TYR A 66 -5.61 -13.77 -9.54
CA TYR A 66 -6.26 -12.47 -9.45
C TYR A 66 -6.17 -11.70 -10.78
N PRO A 67 -7.12 -10.77 -11.05
CA PRO A 67 -7.09 -9.93 -12.25
C PRO A 67 -5.76 -9.20 -12.42
N ALA A 68 -5.32 -9.00 -13.65
CA ALA A 68 -4.11 -8.22 -13.92
C ALA A 68 -4.24 -6.78 -13.38
N ASN A 69 -3.10 -6.16 -13.05
CA ASN A 69 -3.01 -4.79 -12.54
C ASN A 69 -3.75 -4.56 -11.21
N THR A 70 -3.86 -5.59 -10.39
CA THR A 70 -4.27 -5.50 -8.98
C THR A 70 -3.06 -5.73 -8.07
N LEU A 71 -3.14 -5.19 -6.87
CA LEU A 71 -2.13 -5.32 -5.83
C LEU A 71 -2.78 -5.95 -4.60
N HIS A 72 -2.08 -6.87 -3.95
CA HIS A 72 -2.66 -7.71 -2.90
C HIS A 72 -1.90 -7.60 -1.59
N VAL A 73 -2.67 -7.51 -0.50
CA VAL A 73 -2.17 -7.61 0.86
C VAL A 73 -3.15 -8.50 1.63
N GLY A 74 -2.64 -9.48 2.36
CA GLY A 74 -3.52 -10.39 3.06
C GLY A 74 -2.85 -11.03 4.25
N ALA A 75 -3.71 -11.52 5.14
CA ALA A 75 -3.30 -12.34 6.25
C ALA A 75 -4.32 -13.43 6.52
N PHE A 76 -3.83 -14.60 6.87
CA PHE A 76 -4.64 -15.72 7.32
C PHE A 76 -4.07 -16.31 8.61
N ALA A 77 -4.92 -16.48 9.62
CA ALA A 77 -4.53 -17.03 10.92
C ALA A 77 -3.29 -16.35 11.56
N GLY A 78 -3.16 -15.03 11.42
CA GLY A 78 -2.04 -14.26 11.97
C GLY A 78 -0.76 -14.22 11.12
N SER A 79 -0.73 -14.97 10.01
CA SER A 79 0.40 -14.99 9.07
C SER A 79 0.09 -14.17 7.83
N GLU A 80 1.09 -13.42 7.35
CA GLU A 80 1.03 -12.72 6.05
C GLU A 80 0.89 -13.75 4.92
N THR A 81 -0.06 -13.51 4.01
CA THR A 81 -0.29 -14.33 2.80
C THR A 81 0.04 -13.57 1.52
N GLU A 82 -0.05 -12.25 1.53
CA GLU A 82 0.32 -11.39 0.42
C GLU A 82 0.89 -10.06 0.93
N ARG A 83 1.80 -9.49 0.13
CA ARG A 83 2.42 -8.20 0.39
C ARG A 83 2.54 -7.39 -0.89
N THR A 84 2.29 -6.09 -0.78
CA THR A 84 2.38 -5.13 -1.88
C THR A 84 3.53 -4.15 -1.65
N TYR A 85 4.13 -3.67 -2.73
CA TYR A 85 5.17 -2.66 -2.77
C TYR A 85 4.74 -1.52 -3.68
N VAL A 86 4.93 -0.28 -3.22
CA VAL A 86 4.55 0.94 -3.94
C VAL A 86 5.64 2.00 -3.79
N ASN A 87 5.94 2.75 -4.86
CA ASN A 87 6.92 3.82 -4.80
C ASN A 87 6.35 5.13 -5.36
N PRO A 88 6.00 6.11 -4.51
CA PRO A 88 5.53 7.42 -4.96
C PRO A 88 6.50 8.07 -5.95
N ASP A 89 5.99 8.61 -7.05
CA ASP A 89 6.79 9.31 -8.05
C ASP A 89 7.15 10.73 -7.58
N LEU A 90 8.16 10.82 -6.72
CA LEU A 90 8.69 12.10 -6.27
C LEU A 90 9.54 12.80 -7.35
N SER A 91 9.73 12.21 -8.53
CA SER A 91 10.40 12.91 -9.65
C SER A 91 9.48 13.93 -10.32
N ALA A 92 8.17 13.80 -10.11
CA ALA A 92 7.16 14.74 -10.58
C ALA A 92 7.06 16.02 -9.74
N LEU A 93 7.87 16.16 -8.68
CA LEU A 93 7.90 17.36 -7.86
C LEU A 93 8.48 18.55 -8.63
N PRO A 94 7.98 19.79 -8.40
CA PRO A 94 8.58 20.98 -8.98
C PRO A 94 10.07 21.08 -8.65
N PRO A 95 10.91 21.60 -9.58
CA PRO A 95 12.33 21.79 -9.31
C PRO A 95 12.57 22.60 -8.03
N GLY A 96 13.45 22.10 -7.16
CA GLY A 96 13.78 22.75 -5.87
C GLY A 96 12.74 22.56 -4.76
N ALA A 97 11.62 21.88 -5.04
CA ALA A 97 10.66 21.50 -4.01
C ALA A 97 11.10 20.23 -3.28
N THR A 98 10.85 20.18 -1.98
CA THR A 98 10.92 18.97 -1.16
C THR A 98 9.56 18.66 -0.56
N ALA A 99 9.23 17.37 -0.42
CA ALA A 99 8.01 16.97 0.26
C ALA A 99 8.27 16.88 1.77
N ALA A 100 7.56 17.70 2.56
CA ALA A 100 7.71 17.76 4.01
C ALA A 100 6.71 16.84 4.75
N ALA A 101 5.54 16.65 4.17
CA ALA A 101 4.50 15.76 4.69
C ALA A 101 3.69 15.18 3.54
N GLY A 102 2.88 14.17 3.81
CA GLY A 102 1.98 13.66 2.79
C GLY A 102 1.04 12.57 3.26
N THR A 103 0.06 12.26 2.43
CA THR A 103 -0.87 11.16 2.63
C THR A 103 -0.97 10.36 1.34
N MET A 104 -0.77 9.05 1.44
CA MET A 104 -1.05 8.11 0.36
C MET A 104 -2.47 7.58 0.51
N THR A 105 -3.23 7.63 -0.58
CA THR A 105 -4.56 7.01 -0.68
C THR A 105 -4.44 5.71 -1.45
N LEU A 106 -5.03 4.66 -0.91
CA LEU A 106 -5.03 3.28 -1.43
C LEU A 106 -6.48 2.85 -1.72
N PRO A 107 -6.99 3.08 -2.94
CA PRO A 107 -8.36 2.70 -3.28
C PRO A 107 -8.52 1.18 -3.29
N VAL A 108 -9.47 0.66 -2.51
CA VAL A 108 -9.81 -0.77 -2.56
C VAL A 108 -10.47 -1.07 -3.89
N SER A 109 -10.10 -2.18 -4.52
CA SER A 109 -10.71 -2.61 -5.76
C SER A 109 -12.18 -2.93 -5.55
N GLY A 110 -13.04 -2.34 -6.37
CA GLY A 110 -14.46 -2.65 -6.42
C GLY A 110 -14.79 -3.89 -7.28
N ASP A 111 -13.79 -4.48 -7.94
CA ASP A 111 -13.97 -5.68 -8.75
C ASP A 111 -14.13 -6.92 -7.83
N PRO A 112 -15.28 -7.62 -7.86
CA PRO A 112 -15.48 -8.84 -7.09
C PRO A 112 -14.44 -9.93 -7.40
N ALA A 113 -13.91 -9.96 -8.63
CA ALA A 113 -12.88 -10.93 -9.03
C ALA A 113 -11.52 -10.67 -8.37
N ALA A 114 -11.28 -9.45 -7.87
CA ALA A 114 -10.08 -9.11 -7.11
C ALA A 114 -10.09 -9.73 -5.70
N GLY A 115 -11.24 -10.22 -5.22
CA GLY A 115 -11.32 -11.09 -4.06
C GLY A 115 -11.12 -10.39 -2.71
N THR A 116 -11.30 -9.07 -2.61
CA THR A 116 -11.24 -8.34 -1.34
C THR A 116 -12.22 -8.94 -0.33
N GLN A 117 -11.73 -9.24 0.88
CA GLN A 117 -12.48 -9.82 1.99
C GLN A 117 -12.17 -9.09 3.29
N ASN A 118 -13.21 -8.68 4.01
CA ASN A 118 -13.12 -8.05 5.34
C ASN A 118 -12.22 -6.79 5.38
N ALA A 119 -12.43 -5.85 4.45
CA ALA A 119 -11.63 -4.63 4.40
C ALA A 119 -11.65 -3.79 5.69
N ALA A 120 -12.82 -3.69 6.34
CA ALA A 120 -12.96 -2.94 7.59
C ALA A 120 -12.21 -3.56 8.78
N GLY A 121 -12.01 -4.88 8.76
CA GLY A 121 -11.26 -5.61 9.80
C GLY A 121 -9.79 -5.83 9.47
N ALA A 122 -9.32 -5.39 8.30
CA ALA A 122 -7.93 -5.52 7.89
C ALA A 122 -7.04 -4.57 8.70
N GLN A 123 -5.86 -5.06 9.08
CA GLN A 123 -4.85 -4.28 9.81
C GLN A 123 -3.50 -4.30 9.07
N PRO A 124 -3.42 -3.62 7.90
CA PRO A 124 -2.15 -3.45 7.23
C PRO A 124 -1.28 -2.38 7.92
N VAL A 125 0.02 -2.53 7.76
CA VAL A 125 1.05 -1.54 8.11
C VAL A 125 1.90 -1.24 6.88
N ALA A 126 2.36 0.01 6.80
CA ALA A 126 3.36 0.41 5.82
C ALA A 126 4.75 0.36 6.45
N CYS A 127 5.71 -0.26 5.79
CA CYS A 127 7.11 -0.30 6.20
C CYS A 127 8.03 0.22 5.10
N LEU A 128 9.18 0.79 5.47
CA LEU A 128 10.16 1.30 4.52
C LEU A 128 10.79 0.14 3.74
N VAL A 129 10.88 0.25 2.41
CA VAL A 129 11.55 -0.75 1.57
C VAL A 129 13.06 -0.52 1.58
N THR A 130 13.83 -1.59 1.74
CA THR A 130 15.31 -1.52 1.80
C THR A 130 16.01 -2.29 0.68
N ALA A 131 15.27 -3.01 -0.17
CA ALA A 131 15.77 -3.64 -1.39
C ALA A 131 14.91 -3.25 -2.59
N ALA A 132 15.55 -3.03 -3.75
CA ALA A 132 14.83 -2.69 -4.98
C ALA A 132 13.89 -3.84 -5.42
N PHE A 133 12.83 -3.48 -6.14
CA PHE A 133 11.85 -4.44 -6.67
C PHE A 133 11.54 -4.14 -8.13
N ALA A 134 11.17 -5.18 -8.87
CA ALA A 134 10.85 -5.07 -10.29
C ALA A 134 9.40 -4.60 -10.46
N ASP A 135 9.22 -3.54 -11.24
CA ASP A 135 7.90 -3.02 -11.56
C ASP A 135 7.02 -4.04 -12.30
N GLY A 136 5.73 -4.08 -11.94
CA GLY A 136 4.74 -4.93 -12.56
C GLY A 136 4.81 -6.40 -12.12
N THR A 137 5.64 -6.74 -11.14
CA THR A 137 5.66 -8.08 -10.55
C THR A 137 4.28 -8.35 -9.93
N SER A 138 3.62 -9.42 -10.39
CA SER A 138 2.24 -9.74 -10.00
C SER A 138 2.16 -11.18 -9.51
N GLY A 139 2.10 -11.35 -8.19
CA GLY A 139 1.89 -12.65 -7.55
C GLY A 139 3.09 -13.56 -7.59
N SER A 140 4.30 -12.99 -7.60
CA SER A 140 5.51 -13.81 -7.49
C SER A 140 5.56 -14.50 -6.13
N THR A 141 5.98 -15.76 -6.13
CA THR A 141 6.30 -16.54 -4.92
C THR A 141 7.79 -16.49 -4.58
N ASP A 142 8.58 -15.67 -5.30
CA ASP A 142 9.99 -15.45 -4.97
C ASP A 142 10.13 -14.74 -3.62
N GLN A 143 11.34 -14.77 -3.06
CA GLN A 143 11.64 -14.04 -1.83
C GLN A 143 11.27 -12.55 -2.00
N PRO A 144 10.34 -12.01 -1.20
CA PRO A 144 9.91 -10.63 -1.34
C PRO A 144 11.05 -9.67 -0.94
N PRO A 145 11.11 -8.46 -1.54
CA PRO A 145 12.11 -7.45 -1.22
C PRO A 145 12.16 -7.13 0.28
N ALA A 146 13.37 -6.90 0.81
CA ALA A 146 13.56 -6.59 2.23
C ALA A 146 12.87 -5.28 2.64
N THR A 147 12.39 -5.25 3.89
CA THR A 147 11.66 -4.13 4.49
C THR A 147 12.17 -3.83 5.89
N ASP A 148 12.21 -2.56 6.27
CA ASP A 148 12.52 -2.07 7.61
C ASP A 148 11.25 -1.48 8.24
N CYS A 149 10.62 -2.24 9.15
CA CYS A 149 9.45 -1.79 9.89
C CYS A 149 9.80 -0.94 11.13
N GLY A 150 11.07 -0.58 11.35
CA GLY A 150 11.46 0.45 12.30
C GLY A 150 11.04 1.85 11.84
N VAL A 151 10.88 2.05 10.53
CA VAL A 151 10.19 3.21 9.93
C VAL A 151 8.85 2.71 9.41
N THR A 152 7.78 3.02 10.14
CA THR A 152 6.44 2.49 9.86
C THR A 152 5.36 3.54 10.04
N ALA A 153 4.23 3.34 9.35
CA ALA A 153 2.99 4.05 9.58
C ALA A 153 1.82 3.07 9.56
N LYS A 154 0.80 3.37 10.38
CA LYS A 154 -0.46 2.63 10.34
C LYS A 154 -1.22 2.96 9.06
N VAL A 155 -1.87 1.95 8.50
CA VAL A 155 -2.72 2.08 7.32
C VAL A 155 -4.16 2.11 7.79
N ALA A 156 -4.81 3.27 7.73
CA ALA A 156 -6.15 3.46 8.28
C ALA A 156 -7.24 3.27 7.21
N TYR A 157 -8.29 2.51 7.53
CA TYR A 157 -9.44 2.35 6.62
C TYR A 157 -10.38 3.55 6.70
N VAL A 158 -10.69 4.14 5.54
CA VAL A 158 -11.61 5.27 5.37
C VAL A 158 -12.91 4.74 4.74
N ALA A 159 -13.83 4.28 5.58
CA ALA A 159 -15.05 3.59 5.15
C ALA A 159 -15.90 4.41 4.18
N SER A 160 -15.99 5.73 4.35
CA SER A 160 -16.76 6.61 3.46
C SER A 160 -16.21 6.69 2.04
N ALA A 161 -14.91 6.43 1.87
CA ALA A 161 -14.23 6.47 0.58
C ALA A 161 -13.98 5.07 0.00
N GLY A 162 -14.18 4.00 0.80
CA GLY A 162 -13.80 2.64 0.39
C GLY A 162 -12.30 2.53 0.11
N SER A 163 -11.47 3.25 0.86
CA SER A 163 -10.02 3.32 0.64
C SER A 163 -9.27 3.20 1.95
N PHE A 164 -7.95 3.00 1.87
CA PHE A 164 -7.06 3.17 3.00
C PHE A 164 -6.20 4.44 2.84
N SER A 165 -5.72 4.97 3.95
CA SER A 165 -4.82 6.11 4.01
C SER A 165 -3.56 5.79 4.79
N VAL A 166 -2.41 6.25 4.31
CA VAL A 166 -1.11 6.12 4.97
C VAL A 166 -0.50 7.50 5.15
N ASP A 167 -0.06 7.82 6.36
CA ASP A 167 0.78 9.00 6.61
C ASP A 167 2.18 8.76 6.07
N LEU A 168 2.62 9.61 5.15
CA LEU A 168 3.92 9.50 4.48
C LEU A 168 5.05 10.20 5.23
N THR A 169 4.73 11.05 6.21
CA THR A 169 5.70 11.85 6.96
C THR A 169 6.90 11.04 7.48
N PRO A 170 6.74 9.89 8.18
CA PRO A 170 7.89 9.13 8.69
C PRO A 170 8.81 8.60 7.58
N PHE A 171 8.28 8.29 6.39
CA PHE A 171 9.07 7.81 5.26
C PHE A 171 9.79 8.96 4.55
N LEU A 172 9.12 10.11 4.40
CA LEU A 172 9.71 11.33 3.86
C LEU A 172 10.89 11.79 4.71
N ASP A 173 10.75 11.80 6.04
CA ASP A 173 11.82 12.12 6.99
C ASP A 173 13.01 11.15 6.88
N ALA A 174 12.73 9.85 6.73
CA ALA A 174 13.75 8.84 6.54
C ALA A 174 14.53 9.07 5.23
N TRP A 175 13.85 9.37 4.13
CA TRP A 175 14.50 9.67 2.85
C TRP A 175 15.29 10.98 2.90
N ALA A 176 14.76 12.02 3.54
CA ALA A 176 15.45 13.28 3.77
C ALA A 176 16.73 13.10 4.61
N SER A 177 16.74 12.12 5.52
CA SER A 177 17.89 11.73 6.32
C SER A 177 18.89 10.83 5.59
N GLY A 178 18.74 10.63 4.27
CA GLY A 178 19.66 9.88 3.42
C GLY A 178 19.36 8.40 3.28
N ARG A 179 18.21 7.90 3.77
CA ARG A 179 17.79 6.52 3.50
C ARG A 179 17.41 6.36 2.02
N PRO A 180 17.71 5.21 1.39
CA PRO A 180 17.33 4.96 0.01
C PRO A 180 15.81 5.11 -0.21
N ARG A 181 15.42 5.85 -1.25
CA ARG A 181 14.02 5.99 -1.68
C ARG A 181 13.61 4.81 -2.56
N LEU A 182 13.34 3.68 -1.94
CA LEU A 182 12.93 2.44 -2.61
C LEU A 182 11.44 2.12 -2.45
N GLY A 183 10.65 3.05 -1.91
CA GLY A 183 9.20 2.88 -1.73
C GLY A 183 8.78 2.37 -0.35
N LEU A 184 7.53 1.90 -0.29
CA LEU A 184 6.87 1.38 0.89
C LEU A 184 6.35 -0.03 0.61
N ALA A 185 6.39 -0.90 1.61
CA ALA A 185 5.74 -2.18 1.59
C ALA A 185 4.48 -2.13 2.46
N LEU A 186 3.37 -2.62 1.92
CA LEU A 186 2.12 -2.85 2.64
C LEU A 186 2.05 -4.33 2.99
N LEU A 187 2.04 -4.63 4.28
CA LEU A 187 1.95 -5.98 4.82
C LEU A 187 1.02 -6.06 6.01
N ALA A 188 0.65 -7.26 6.42
CA ALA A 188 -0.12 -7.49 7.63
C ALA A 188 0.68 -7.16 8.88
N GLU A 189 0.07 -6.46 9.84
CA GLU A 189 0.71 -6.20 11.13
C GLU A 189 0.92 -7.53 11.90
N PRO A 190 2.16 -7.87 12.29
CA PRO A 190 2.44 -9.11 12.99
C PRO A 190 1.61 -9.25 14.27
N GLY A 191 0.92 -10.38 14.41
CA GLY A 191 0.14 -10.70 15.61
C GLY A 191 -1.20 -9.97 15.74
N GLN A 192 -1.61 -9.15 14.76
CA GLN A 192 -2.83 -8.34 14.82
C GLN A 192 -3.95 -8.81 13.86
N SER A 193 -3.81 -9.99 13.25
CA SER A 193 -4.82 -10.47 12.31
C SER A 193 -6.02 -11.10 13.04
N PRO A 194 -7.26 -10.73 12.69
CA PRO A 194 -8.46 -11.47 13.09
C PRO A 194 -8.31 -12.97 12.83
N ALA A 195 -8.90 -13.80 13.71
CA ALA A 195 -8.82 -15.26 13.59
C ALA A 195 -9.30 -15.80 12.23
N GLY A 196 -10.18 -15.08 11.53
CA GLY A 196 -10.73 -15.45 10.21
C GLY A 196 -9.92 -14.98 9.00
N GLY A 197 -8.84 -14.22 9.20
CA GLY A 197 -8.08 -13.61 8.10
C GLY A 197 -8.80 -12.44 7.39
N TRP A 198 -8.09 -11.84 6.45
CA TRP A 198 -8.58 -10.78 5.57
C TRP A 198 -7.71 -10.72 4.32
N HIS A 199 -8.26 -10.15 3.26
CA HIS A 199 -7.56 -9.96 2.00
C HIS A 199 -7.98 -8.62 1.39
N LEU A 200 -7.01 -7.82 0.98
CA LEU A 200 -7.21 -6.53 0.34
C LEU A 200 -6.65 -6.60 -1.07
N ALA A 201 -7.48 -6.22 -2.04
CA ALA A 201 -7.01 -5.89 -3.38
C ALA A 201 -7.11 -4.37 -3.59
N PHE A 202 -6.05 -3.79 -4.13
CA PHE A 202 -6.00 -2.40 -4.58
C PHE A 202 -5.90 -2.35 -6.09
N ASN A 203 -6.41 -1.29 -6.71
CA ASN A 203 -6.22 -1.05 -8.14
C ASN A 203 -4.79 -0.54 -8.35
N GLY A 204 -3.98 -1.28 -9.10
CA GLY A 204 -2.67 -0.81 -9.53
C GLY A 204 -2.77 0.28 -10.59
N ARG A 205 -1.71 1.04 -10.80
CA ARG A 205 -1.69 2.21 -11.70
C ARG A 205 -2.03 1.90 -13.16
N LYS A 206 -1.86 0.65 -13.59
CA LYS A 206 -2.17 0.18 -14.95
C LYS A 206 -3.62 -0.26 -15.12
N MET A 207 -4.45 -0.22 -14.06
CA MET A 207 -5.87 -0.53 -14.15
C MET A 207 -6.66 0.62 -14.80
N ALA A 208 -7.22 0.37 -15.98
CA ALA A 208 -7.95 1.38 -16.72
C ALA A 208 -9.32 1.70 -16.08
N GLY A 209 -9.67 3.00 -16.01
CA GLY A 209 -10.98 3.45 -15.59
C GLY A 209 -11.29 3.32 -14.09
N ALA A 210 -10.29 2.97 -13.27
CA ALA A 210 -10.42 2.86 -11.82
C ALA A 210 -9.52 3.88 -11.09
N PRO A 211 -9.91 4.37 -9.90
CA PRO A 211 -9.01 5.12 -9.03
C PRO A 211 -7.82 4.24 -8.65
N HIS A 212 -6.60 4.75 -8.77
CA HIS A 212 -5.35 4.07 -8.43
C HIS A 212 -4.68 4.73 -7.21
N ILE A 213 -3.61 4.10 -6.74
CA ILE A 213 -2.81 4.58 -5.63
C ILE A 213 -2.23 5.96 -5.98
N SER A 214 -2.38 6.92 -5.07
CA SER A 214 -1.86 8.28 -5.26
C SER A 214 -1.40 8.87 -3.94
N SER A 215 -0.47 9.81 -4.01
CA SER A 215 0.09 10.48 -2.84
C SER A 215 -0.09 11.99 -2.95
N THR A 216 -0.80 12.58 -2.00
CA THR A 216 -0.89 14.04 -1.86
C THR A 216 0.20 14.50 -0.91
N LEU A 217 1.08 15.36 -1.39
CA LEU A 217 2.29 15.81 -0.69
C LEU A 217 2.17 17.30 -0.39
N THR A 218 2.57 17.70 0.82
CA THR A 218 2.77 19.09 1.17
C THR A 218 4.21 19.46 0.90
N LEU A 219 4.41 20.50 0.09
CA LEU A 219 5.74 20.91 -0.36
C LEU A 219 6.31 22.02 0.52
N THR A 220 7.62 21.93 0.73
CA THR A 220 8.47 23.05 1.11
C THR A 220 9.31 23.41 -0.11
N LEU A 221 9.09 24.61 -0.64
CA LEU A 221 10.01 25.18 -1.62
C LEU A 221 11.28 25.56 -0.87
N ALA A 222 12.45 25.21 -1.42
CA ALA A 222 13.66 25.90 -1.02
C ALA A 222 13.36 27.38 -1.18
N ALA A 223 13.36 28.14 -0.07
CA ALA A 223 13.30 29.59 -0.16
C ALA A 223 14.40 29.93 -1.16
N GLU A 224 14.01 30.39 -2.36
CA GLU A 224 14.96 30.88 -3.37
C GLU A 224 15.91 31.71 -2.55
N ALA A 225 17.17 31.26 -2.42
CA ALA A 225 18.13 31.87 -1.54
C ALA A 225 18.22 33.29 -2.05
N ALA A 226 17.44 34.17 -1.41
CA ALA A 226 16.94 35.36 -2.06
C ALA A 226 18.19 36.09 -2.42
N GLY A 227 18.42 36.21 -3.73
CA GLY A 227 19.68 36.68 -4.26
C GLY A 227 19.96 38.01 -3.62
N ALA A 228 20.71 38.00 -2.53
CA ALA A 228 21.58 39.05 -2.09
C ALA A 228 22.72 39.07 -3.10
N GLY A 229 22.37 39.25 -4.38
CA GLY A 229 23.15 40.09 -5.27
C GLY A 229 23.14 41.44 -4.60
N SER A 230 24.10 41.65 -3.71
CA SER A 230 24.54 42.96 -3.32
C SER A 230 24.82 43.70 -4.65
N PRO A 231 24.08 44.76 -5.00
CA PRO A 231 24.30 45.44 -6.25
C PRO A 231 25.63 46.18 -6.15
N GLY A 232 26.65 45.60 -6.77
CA GLY A 232 27.85 46.30 -7.24
C GLY A 232 28.89 46.63 -6.18
N GLU A 233 30.02 45.91 -6.22
CA GLU A 233 31.31 46.59 -6.19
C GLU A 233 32.13 46.09 -7.37
N SER A 234 32.30 46.97 -8.34
CA SER A 234 33.11 46.72 -9.54
C SER A 234 34.60 46.93 -9.22
N ALA A 235 35.44 46.12 -9.88
CA ALA A 235 36.85 46.34 -10.24
C ALA A 235 37.95 45.74 -9.33
N PRO A 236 39.19 45.55 -9.83
CA PRO A 236 39.61 45.11 -11.17
C PRO A 236 40.63 43.95 -11.13
N ALA A 237 40.97 43.47 -12.33
CA ALA A 237 41.95 42.44 -12.63
C ALA A 237 43.36 42.67 -12.04
N ALA A 238 44.01 41.59 -11.59
CA ALA A 238 45.46 41.45 -11.59
C ALA A 238 45.86 39.97 -11.71
N ALA A 239 46.90 39.73 -12.50
CA ALA A 239 47.32 38.45 -13.04
C ALA A 239 48.40 37.73 -12.21
N ASN A 240 48.38 36.39 -12.31
CA ASN A 240 49.52 35.44 -12.27
C ASN A 240 50.32 35.28 -10.93
N PRO A 241 51.21 34.27 -10.83
CA PRO A 241 51.03 32.82 -11.05
C PRO A 241 51.67 31.97 -9.91
N ALA A 242 51.50 30.64 -9.99
CA ALA A 242 52.37 29.57 -9.48
C ALA A 242 53.10 29.72 -8.13
N GLY A 243 52.67 28.92 -7.15
CA GLY A 243 53.43 28.68 -5.91
C GLY A 243 53.16 27.29 -5.36
N THR A 244 54.07 26.35 -5.66
CA THR A 244 54.30 25.11 -4.91
C THR A 244 54.77 25.43 -3.49
N GLY A 245 54.09 24.88 -2.49
CA GLY A 245 54.55 24.82 -1.10
C GLY A 245 53.58 23.94 -0.30
N GLU A 246 53.93 22.70 0.02
CA GLU A 246 54.72 22.30 1.18
C GLU A 246 53.81 21.92 2.36
N ALA A 247 53.94 20.65 2.76
CA ALA A 247 53.16 20.00 3.78
C ALA A 247 53.54 20.50 5.18
N LEU A 248 52.56 20.67 6.05
CA LEU A 248 52.74 20.65 7.51
C LEU A 248 51.57 19.91 8.19
N PRO A 249 51.85 19.02 9.16
CA PRO A 249 50.86 18.45 10.04
C PRO A 249 50.74 19.29 11.33
N GLY A 250 49.54 19.77 11.60
CA GLY A 250 49.16 20.38 12.88
C GLY A 250 47.63 20.29 12.97
N GLY A 251 47.02 19.65 13.96
CA GLY A 251 47.34 19.72 15.37
C GLY A 251 46.46 20.82 15.98
N GLY A 252 45.28 20.45 16.48
CA GLY A 252 44.55 21.27 17.47
C GLY A 252 43.03 21.36 17.32
N THR A 253 42.35 20.66 18.25
CA THR A 253 41.16 21.12 19.03
C THR A 253 39.79 21.22 18.34
N PRO A 254 38.63 21.14 19.06
CA PRO A 254 38.44 21.22 20.52
C PRO A 254 37.67 20.04 21.15
N GLU A 255 38.02 19.76 22.40
CA GLU A 255 37.22 18.97 23.34
C GLU A 255 35.97 19.78 23.69
N VAL A 256 34.82 19.37 23.15
CA VAL A 256 33.52 19.94 23.49
C VAL A 256 33.12 19.39 24.85
N GLY A 257 33.31 20.20 25.89
CA GLY A 257 32.80 19.93 27.23
C GLY A 257 31.27 19.88 27.22
N VAL A 258 30.72 18.67 27.24
CA VAL A 258 29.29 18.42 27.44
C VAL A 258 28.99 18.62 28.93
N ALA A 259 28.26 19.68 29.25
CA ALA A 259 27.73 19.89 30.59
C ALA A 259 26.74 18.75 30.95
N PRO A 260 26.77 18.22 32.18
CA PRO A 260 25.78 17.23 32.62
C PRO A 260 24.41 17.89 32.74
N VAL A 261 23.51 17.58 31.83
CA VAL A 261 22.09 17.94 31.92
C VAL A 261 21.49 17.12 33.05
N SER A 262 21.15 17.78 34.15
CA SER A 262 20.42 17.16 35.26
C SER A 262 19.02 16.79 34.79
N PRO A 263 18.56 15.54 34.97
CA PRO A 263 17.18 15.19 34.68
C PRO A 263 16.27 15.89 35.70
N LEU A 264 15.45 16.82 35.22
CA LEU A 264 14.36 17.40 36.00
C LEU A 264 13.34 16.27 36.24
N LEU A 265 13.39 15.66 37.43
CA LEU A 265 12.39 14.72 37.92
C LEU A 265 11.03 15.45 37.97
N ALA A 266 10.22 15.26 36.95
CA ALA A 266 8.82 15.67 36.97
C ALA A 266 8.11 14.85 38.07
N ALA A 267 7.50 15.55 39.03
CA ALA A 267 6.71 14.94 40.08
C ALA A 267 5.56 14.12 39.46
N PRO A 268 5.26 12.92 39.99
CA PRO A 268 4.15 12.11 39.50
C PRO A 268 2.83 12.85 39.72
N VAL A 269 2.10 13.09 38.62
CA VAL A 269 0.73 13.61 38.67
C VAL A 269 -0.15 12.52 39.30
N PRO A 270 -0.92 12.80 40.36
CA PRO A 270 -1.84 11.84 40.94
C PRO A 270 -2.93 11.50 39.92
N VAL A 271 -2.90 10.26 39.41
CA VAL A 271 -3.97 9.71 38.57
C VAL A 271 -5.16 9.41 39.49
N PRO A 272 -6.36 9.97 39.24
CA PRO A 272 -7.54 9.63 40.01
C PRO A 272 -7.84 8.13 39.84
N ALA A 273 -7.99 7.43 40.96
CA ALA A 273 -8.37 6.02 40.98
C ALA A 273 -9.71 5.84 40.27
N LEU A 274 -9.67 5.24 39.08
CA LEU A 274 -10.87 4.71 38.43
C LEU A 274 -11.40 3.58 39.32
N GLY A 275 -12.62 3.77 39.82
CA GLY A 275 -13.33 2.73 40.58
C GLY A 275 -13.45 1.43 39.78
N PRO A 276 -13.74 0.30 40.44
CA PRO A 276 -13.81 -1.01 39.81
C PRO A 276 -14.79 -0.97 38.62
N ALA A 277 -14.29 -1.35 37.45
CA ALA A 277 -15.12 -1.52 36.26
C ALA A 277 -16.25 -2.52 36.57
N PRO A 278 -17.50 -2.23 36.17
CA PRO A 278 -18.60 -3.17 36.34
C PRO A 278 -18.26 -4.46 35.59
N SER A 279 -18.27 -5.58 36.33
CA SER A 279 -18.08 -6.90 35.77
C SER A 279 -19.11 -7.13 34.65
N PRO A 280 -18.71 -7.57 33.44
CA PRO A 280 -19.64 -7.89 32.38
C PRO A 280 -20.65 -8.92 32.89
N ALA A 281 -21.94 -8.63 32.71
CA ALA A 281 -22.99 -9.59 33.02
C ALA A 281 -22.73 -10.87 32.20
N ALA A 282 -22.66 -12.01 32.89
CA ALA A 282 -22.50 -13.29 32.26
C ALA A 282 -23.63 -13.50 31.24
N PRO A 283 -23.33 -13.96 30.01
CA PRO A 283 -24.38 -14.33 29.06
C PRO A 283 -25.26 -15.43 29.67
N PRO A 284 -26.59 -15.40 29.44
CA PRO A 284 -27.50 -16.39 29.98
C PRO A 284 -27.08 -17.80 29.56
N GLY A 285 -26.96 -18.68 30.56
CA GLY A 285 -26.44 -20.03 30.42
C GLY A 285 -27.23 -20.85 29.40
N ALA A 286 -26.54 -21.25 28.33
CA ALA A 286 -26.96 -22.37 27.51
C ALA A 286 -26.58 -23.68 28.24
N SER A 287 -27.43 -24.09 29.17
CA SER A 287 -27.44 -25.47 29.67
C SER A 287 -28.01 -26.37 28.57
N GLY A 288 -27.15 -26.73 27.63
CA GLY A 288 -27.42 -27.74 26.61
C GLY A 288 -26.26 -28.73 26.58
N ASP A 289 -26.50 -29.90 27.15
CA ASP A 289 -25.64 -31.08 27.10
C ASP A 289 -25.48 -31.51 25.64
N GLN A 290 -24.52 -30.90 24.93
CA GLN A 290 -24.16 -31.26 23.55
C GLN A 290 -23.03 -32.27 23.62
N THR A 291 -23.42 -33.54 23.81
CA THR A 291 -22.54 -34.68 23.56
C THR A 291 -22.12 -34.62 22.09
N PHE A 292 -20.86 -34.28 21.84
CA PHE A 292 -20.26 -34.27 20.51
C PHE A 292 -20.32 -35.69 19.93
N ARG A 293 -21.32 -35.96 19.10
CA ARG A 293 -21.37 -37.15 18.26
C ARG A 293 -20.52 -36.86 17.02
N PRO A 294 -19.43 -37.62 16.76
CA PRO A 294 -18.70 -37.48 15.50
C PRO A 294 -19.66 -37.83 14.36
N THR A 295 -19.99 -36.83 13.55
CA THR A 295 -20.81 -37.04 12.35
C THR A 295 -19.89 -37.58 11.25
N PRO A 296 -20.18 -38.76 10.67
CA PRO A 296 -19.37 -39.29 9.58
C PRO A 296 -19.44 -38.32 8.39
N ALA A 297 -18.28 -38.10 7.76
CA ALA A 297 -18.14 -37.30 6.55
C ALA A 297 -19.05 -37.86 5.44
N GLY A 298 -20.21 -37.24 5.25
CA GLY A 298 -21.19 -37.65 4.26
C GLY A 298 -22.22 -36.57 4.05
N ALA A 299 -22.08 -35.88 2.92
CA ALA A 299 -23.10 -35.05 2.25
C ALA A 299 -23.54 -33.74 2.96
N VAL A 300 -22.95 -32.62 2.55
CA VAL A 300 -23.67 -31.34 2.45
C VAL A 300 -23.21 -30.61 1.18
N LEU A 301 -23.95 -30.80 0.10
CA LEU A 301 -23.92 -29.95 -1.10
C LEU A 301 -25.39 -29.69 -1.45
N SER A 302 -26.01 -28.82 -0.66
CA SER A 302 -27.41 -28.42 -0.81
C SER A 302 -27.58 -27.02 -0.22
N ASP A 303 -26.89 -26.06 -0.81
CA ASP A 303 -27.21 -24.64 -0.62
C ASP A 303 -28.14 -24.22 -1.78
N PRO A 304 -29.40 -23.83 -1.52
CA PRO A 304 -30.42 -23.65 -2.57
C PRO A 304 -30.24 -22.39 -3.43
N GLY A 305 -29.08 -21.72 -3.38
CA GLY A 305 -28.82 -20.46 -4.08
C GLY A 305 -28.04 -20.55 -5.40
N PHE A 306 -27.42 -21.68 -5.74
CA PHE A 306 -26.55 -21.77 -6.93
C PHE A 306 -27.34 -22.20 -8.18
N GLN A 307 -27.88 -21.23 -8.92
CA GLN A 307 -28.63 -21.48 -10.17
C GLN A 307 -27.75 -21.60 -11.43
N TYR A 308 -26.72 -22.43 -11.47
CA TYR A 308 -26.07 -22.78 -12.76
C TYR A 308 -25.51 -24.21 -12.79
N PRO A 309 -26.34 -25.27 -12.61
CA PRO A 309 -25.88 -26.65 -12.80
C PRO A 309 -25.38 -26.91 -14.24
N GLU A 310 -25.88 -26.14 -15.21
CA GLU A 310 -25.53 -26.26 -16.64
C GLU A 310 -24.08 -25.84 -16.94
N ALA A 311 -23.53 -24.86 -16.19
CA ALA A 311 -22.19 -24.33 -16.45
C ALA A 311 -21.08 -25.36 -16.13
N LEU A 312 -21.36 -26.29 -15.22
CA LEU A 312 -20.42 -27.34 -14.82
C LEU A 312 -20.42 -28.53 -15.80
N LEU A 313 -21.50 -28.72 -16.56
CA LEU A 313 -21.61 -29.80 -17.55
C LEU A 313 -20.97 -29.44 -18.90
N LEU A 314 -20.81 -28.14 -19.20
CA LEU A 314 -20.26 -27.66 -20.46
C LEU A 314 -18.84 -28.19 -20.77
N PRO A 315 -17.84 -28.15 -19.85
CA PRO A 315 -16.51 -28.68 -20.14
C PRO A 315 -16.50 -30.20 -20.35
N LEU A 316 -17.36 -30.95 -19.66
CA LEU A 316 -17.50 -32.40 -19.84
C LEU A 316 -18.12 -32.75 -21.20
N ALA A 317 -19.15 -32.02 -21.63
CA ALA A 317 -19.75 -32.19 -22.95
C ALA A 317 -18.73 -31.86 -24.06
N PHE A 318 -17.91 -30.82 -23.87
CA PHE A 318 -16.87 -30.44 -24.82
C PHE A 318 -15.78 -31.51 -24.95
N LEU A 319 -15.31 -32.07 -23.83
CA LEU A 319 -14.37 -33.19 -23.81
C LEU A 319 -14.95 -34.44 -24.49
N GLY A 320 -16.22 -34.76 -24.25
CA GLY A 320 -16.92 -35.87 -24.91
C GLY A 320 -17.00 -35.68 -26.43
N ALA A 321 -17.30 -34.47 -26.90
CA ALA A 321 -17.34 -34.14 -28.32
C ALA A 321 -15.95 -34.26 -28.99
N LEU A 322 -14.89 -33.80 -28.32
CA LEU A 322 -13.51 -33.94 -28.82
C LEU A 322 -13.08 -35.41 -28.93
N ALA A 323 -13.39 -36.23 -27.93
CA ALA A 323 -13.09 -37.67 -27.96
C ALA A 323 -13.85 -38.38 -29.09
N PHE A 324 -15.12 -38.01 -29.31
CA PHE A 324 -15.90 -38.55 -30.42
C PHE A 324 -15.30 -38.17 -31.78
N LEU A 325 -14.94 -36.90 -31.98
CA LEU A 325 -14.29 -36.44 -33.21
C LEU A 325 -12.96 -37.18 -33.45
N ALA A 326 -12.09 -37.28 -32.44
CA ALA A 326 -10.84 -38.01 -32.55
C ALA A 326 -11.05 -39.48 -32.96
N ARG A 327 -12.12 -40.12 -32.46
CA ARG A 327 -12.50 -41.48 -32.87
C ARG A 327 -12.95 -41.55 -34.33
N THR A 328 -13.71 -40.58 -34.82
CA THR A 328 -14.16 -40.58 -36.23
C THR A 328 -13.01 -40.41 -37.22
N PHE A 329 -11.94 -39.71 -36.85
CA PHE A 329 -10.75 -39.57 -37.70
C PHE A 329 -9.76 -40.74 -37.57
N THR A 330 -9.86 -41.55 -36.52
CA THR A 330 -9.00 -42.73 -36.33
C THR A 330 -9.66 -44.06 -36.69
N SER A 331 -10.98 -44.08 -36.96
CA SER A 331 -11.63 -45.26 -37.52
C SER A 331 -11.15 -45.52 -38.94
N ASP A 332 -10.38 -46.60 -39.09
CA ASP A 332 -9.78 -47.08 -40.32
C ASP A 332 -10.84 -47.26 -41.42
N ALA A 333 -10.75 -46.45 -42.47
CA ALA A 333 -11.68 -46.44 -43.60
C ALA A 333 -11.36 -47.54 -44.63
N THR A 334 -10.62 -48.57 -44.24
CA THR A 334 -10.25 -49.65 -45.16
C THR A 334 -11.50 -50.44 -45.56
N PRO A 335 -11.90 -50.44 -46.84
CA PRO A 335 -13.04 -51.21 -47.30
C PRO A 335 -12.72 -52.69 -47.11
N ARG A 336 -13.51 -53.39 -46.29
CA ARG A 336 -13.44 -54.85 -46.18
C ARG A 336 -13.84 -55.44 -47.52
N SER A 337 -12.86 -55.93 -48.26
CA SER A 337 -13.11 -56.74 -49.45
C SER A 337 -13.77 -58.05 -49.01
N VAL A 338 -15.03 -58.22 -49.40
CA VAL A 338 -15.73 -59.49 -49.26
C VAL A 338 -15.14 -60.44 -50.29
N GLN A 339 -14.29 -61.37 -49.84
CA GLN A 339 -13.89 -62.50 -50.67
C GLN A 339 -15.13 -63.40 -50.89
N ARG A 340 -15.50 -63.57 -52.16
CA ARG A 340 -16.42 -64.62 -52.62
C ARG A 340 -15.61 -65.85 -52.99
#